data_AF-A0A9D1EFS0-F1
#
_entry.id   AF-A0A9D1EFS0-F1
#
_cell.length_a   1.000
_cell.length_b   1.000
_cell.length_c   1.000
_cell.angle_alpha   90.00
_cell.angle_beta   90.00
_cell.angle_gamma   90.00
#
_symmetry.space_group_name_H-M   'P 1'
#
loop_
_entity.id
_entity.type
_entity.pdbx_description
1 polymer ?
#
loop_
_entity_poly.entity_id
_entity_poly.type
_entity_poly.pdbx_seq_one_letter_code
_entity_poly.pdbx_strand_id
1 'polypeptide(L)'
;MVDIIKGKCGTDCATCSFKEKTNCKGCLEMDGILFWGECDIYKCAKHKGFEHCGMCDKLPCGELTHYIETGHNPNRLKNLKKWKEEV
;
A
#
# COMPACT_ATOMS: atom_id res chain seq x y z
N MET A 1 14.41 3.11 16.60
CA MET A 1 13.74 2.09 15.77
C MET A 1 12.65 2.83 15.00
N VAL A 2 12.66 2.84 13.67
CA VAL A 2 11.58 3.48 12.89
C VAL A 2 10.52 2.41 12.66
N ASP A 3 9.34 2.59 13.24
CA ASP A 3 8.23 1.66 13.06
C ASP A 3 7.75 1.73 11.60
N ILE A 4 7.85 0.61 10.89
CA ILE A 4 7.38 0.49 9.50
C ILE A 4 5.86 0.50 9.52
N ILE A 5 5.24 1.42 8.78
CA ILE A 5 3.79 1.47 8.65
C ILE A 5 3.43 0.84 7.31
N LYS A 6 3.08 -0.45 7.33
CA LYS A 6 2.79 -1.23 6.11
C LYS A 6 1.48 -0.77 5.47
N GLY A 7 1.56 -0.04 4.36
CA GLY A 7 0.40 0.22 3.52
C GLY A 7 0.00 -1.01 2.71
N LYS A 8 -1.31 -1.24 2.48
CA LYS A 8 -1.78 -2.42 1.73
C LYS A 8 -1.16 -2.54 0.34
N CYS A 9 -0.82 -1.41 -0.28
CA CYS A 9 -0.26 -1.29 -1.62
C CYS A 9 1.28 -1.43 -1.71
N GLY A 10 1.97 -1.71 -0.60
CA GLY A 10 3.42 -1.88 -0.59
C GLY A 10 4.22 -0.62 -0.24
N THR A 11 3.54 0.50 -0.03
CA THR A 11 4.20 1.73 0.44
C THR A 11 4.42 1.64 1.94
N ASP A 12 5.65 1.89 2.36
CA ASP A 12 5.92 2.23 3.76
C ASP A 12 5.38 3.64 4.02
N CYS A 13 4.28 3.72 4.76
CA CYS A 13 3.65 4.97 5.12
C CYS A 13 4.48 5.77 6.15
N ALA A 14 5.45 5.16 6.85
CA ALA A 14 6.33 5.88 7.77
C ALA A 14 7.28 6.83 7.03
N THR A 15 7.78 6.41 5.86
CA THR A 15 8.69 7.20 5.02
C THR A 15 7.98 7.93 3.87
N CYS A 16 6.64 7.90 3.83
CA CYS A 16 5.87 8.50 2.76
C CYS A 16 5.74 10.02 2.94
N SER A 17 6.31 10.80 2.02
CA SER A 17 6.28 12.28 2.07
C SER A 17 4.87 12.88 2.00
N PHE A 18 3.88 12.13 1.51
CA PHE A 18 2.48 12.57 1.49
C PHE A 18 1.86 12.60 2.88
N LYS A 19 2.36 11.79 3.84
CA LYS A 19 1.87 11.74 5.22
C LYS A 19 1.89 13.14 5.84
N GLU A 20 3.05 13.78 5.80
CA GLU A 20 3.25 15.13 6.34
C GLU A 20 2.59 16.21 5.47
N LYS A 21 2.76 16.14 4.15
CA LYS A 21 2.26 17.18 3.23
C LYS A 21 0.74 17.29 3.19
N THR A 22 0.03 16.19 3.43
CA THR A 22 -1.43 16.12 3.28
C THR A 22 -2.15 15.75 4.57
N ASN A 23 -1.41 15.68 5.69
CA ASN A 23 -1.91 15.16 6.96
C ASN A 23 -2.56 13.76 6.82
N CYS A 24 -2.08 12.96 5.87
CA CYS A 24 -2.56 11.62 5.61
C CYS A 24 -2.15 10.71 6.76
N LYS A 25 -3.10 10.00 7.36
CA LYS A 25 -2.81 9.12 8.52
C LYS A 25 -2.44 7.69 8.13
N GLY A 26 -2.49 7.38 6.82
CA GLY A 26 -2.23 6.06 6.27
C GLY A 26 -3.52 5.32 5.92
N CYS A 27 -3.42 4.42 4.93
CA CYS A 27 -4.60 3.77 4.37
C CYS A 27 -5.38 2.89 5.37
N LEU A 28 -4.72 2.34 6.39
CA LEU A 28 -5.37 1.54 7.43
C LEU A 28 -6.22 2.41 8.36
N GLU A 29 -5.69 3.54 8.84
CA GLU A 29 -6.41 4.43 9.75
C GLU A 29 -7.53 5.19 9.04
N MET A 30 -7.36 5.51 7.76
CA MET A 30 -8.35 6.24 6.97
C MET A 30 -9.31 5.35 6.17
N ASP A 31 -9.33 4.04 6.45
CA ASP A 31 -10.16 3.04 5.76
C ASP A 31 -10.11 3.11 4.22
N GLY A 32 -8.95 3.43 3.66
CA GLY A 32 -8.74 3.59 2.22
C GLY A 32 -9.19 4.93 1.63
N ILE A 33 -9.74 5.86 2.41
CA ILE A 33 -10.09 7.21 1.97
C ILE A 33 -8.87 8.13 2.18
N LEU A 34 -8.11 8.35 1.12
CA LEU A 34 -6.88 9.14 1.09
C LEU A 34 -7.18 10.57 0.63
N PHE A 35 -6.16 11.45 0.63
CA PHE A 35 -6.36 12.86 0.24
C PHE A 35 -6.85 13.04 -1.20
N TRP A 36 -6.60 12.05 -2.07
CA TRP A 36 -7.05 12.02 -3.46
C TRP A 36 -8.38 11.27 -3.67
N GLY A 37 -9.03 10.85 -2.58
CA GLY A 37 -10.24 10.04 -2.62
C GLY A 37 -9.98 8.57 -2.30
N GLU A 38 -10.81 7.70 -2.85
CA GLU A 38 -10.88 6.30 -2.43
C GLU A 38 -9.81 5.44 -3.11
N CYS A 39 -9.13 4.58 -2.35
CA CYS A 39 -8.06 3.73 -2.86
C CYS A 39 -8.56 2.33 -3.25
N ASP A 40 -8.58 2.05 -4.55
CA ASP A 40 -9.02 0.76 -5.08
C ASP A 40 -8.13 -0.41 -4.65
N ILE A 41 -6.83 -0.17 -4.49
CA ILE A 41 -5.91 -1.19 -3.97
C ILE A 41 -6.25 -1.56 -2.53
N TYR A 42 -6.60 -0.57 -1.70
CA TYR A 42 -7.04 -0.81 -0.32
C TYR A 42 -8.33 -1.63 -0.30
N LYS A 43 -9.34 -1.22 -1.08
CA LYS A 43 -10.61 -1.96 -1.21
C LYS A 43 -10.39 -3.40 -1.65
N CYS A 44 -9.60 -3.60 -2.69
CA CYS A 44 -9.31 -4.92 -3.24
C CYS A 44 -8.66 -5.83 -2.21
N ALA A 45 -7.65 -5.32 -1.48
CA ALA A 45 -6.99 -6.07 -0.42
C ALA A 45 -7.94 -6.32 0.77
N LYS A 46 -8.74 -5.33 1.20
CA LYS A 46 -9.74 -5.48 2.28
C LYS A 46 -10.79 -6.52 1.94
N HIS A 47 -11.36 -6.48 0.73
CA HIS A 47 -12.36 -7.45 0.27
C HIS A 47 -11.81 -8.87 0.20
N LYS A 48 -10.53 -9.03 -0.16
CA LYS A 48 -9.85 -10.34 -0.16
C LYS A 48 -9.37 -10.78 1.23
N GLY A 49 -9.55 -9.97 2.27
CA GLY A 49 -9.04 -10.25 3.61
C GLY A 49 -7.51 -10.20 3.71
N PHE A 50 -6.82 -9.55 2.76
CA PHE A 50 -5.37 -9.46 2.74
C PHE A 50 -4.88 -8.28 3.58
N GLU A 51 -3.86 -8.51 4.39
CA GLU A 51 -3.14 -7.44 5.08
C GLU A 51 -2.53 -6.48 4.08
N HIS A 52 -1.88 -7.02 3.05
CA HIS A 52 -1.29 -6.28 1.94
C HIS A 52 -1.31 -7.09 0.64
N CYS A 53 -1.15 -6.43 -0.51
CA CYS A 53 -1.15 -7.06 -1.82
C CYS A 53 -0.08 -8.16 -2.00
N GLY A 54 0.94 -8.21 -1.13
CA GLY A 54 1.95 -9.27 -1.10
C GLY A 54 1.36 -10.67 -0.91
N MET A 55 0.19 -10.76 -0.27
CA MET A 55 -0.56 -12.00 -0.08
C MET A 55 -1.36 -12.42 -1.31
N CYS A 56 -1.43 -11.58 -2.36
CA CYS A 56 -2.15 -11.91 -3.56
C CYS A 56 -1.33 -12.86 -4.44
N ASP A 57 -1.91 -14.00 -4.83
CA ASP A 57 -1.26 -14.97 -5.71
C ASP A 57 -0.91 -14.40 -7.09
N LYS A 58 -1.64 -13.37 -7.52
CA LYS A 58 -1.45 -12.69 -8.80
C LYS A 58 -0.48 -11.51 -8.72
N LEU A 59 0.38 -11.40 -7.69
CA LEU A 59 1.28 -10.27 -7.51
C LEU A 59 2.43 -10.23 -8.56
N PRO A 60 2.69 -9.09 -9.24
CA PRO A 60 1.87 -7.89 -9.29
C PRO A 60 0.65 -8.08 -10.21
N CYS A 61 -0.55 -7.77 -9.70
CA CYS A 61 -1.76 -7.85 -10.52
C CYS A 61 -1.89 -6.59 -11.38
N GLY A 62 -2.70 -6.65 -12.45
CA GLY A 62 -2.88 -5.50 -13.36
C GLY A 62 -3.17 -4.17 -12.66
N GLU A 63 -4.09 -4.19 -11.69
CA GLU A 63 -4.42 -3.03 -10.84
C GLU A 63 -3.19 -2.46 -10.11
N LEU A 64 -2.40 -3.33 -9.48
CA LEU A 64 -1.21 -2.91 -8.75
C LEU A 64 -0.11 -2.44 -9.71
N THR A 65 0.08 -3.12 -10.85
CA THR A 65 1.04 -2.73 -11.89
C THR A 65 0.75 -1.31 -12.38
N HIS A 66 -0.51 -0.99 -12.66
CA HIS A 66 -0.92 0.36 -13.04
C HIS A 66 -0.55 1.39 -11.95
N TYR A 67 -0.79 1.07 -10.68
CA TYR A 67 -0.39 1.91 -9.54
C TYR A 67 1.13 2.02 -9.32
N ILE A 68 1.90 1.02 -9.75
CA ILE A 68 3.37 1.05 -9.70
C ILE A 68 3.90 1.95 -10.81
N GLU A 69 3.36 1.85 -12.02
CA GLU A 69 3.80 2.62 -13.20
C GLU A 69 3.38 4.09 -13.12
N THR A 70 2.19 4.38 -12.60
CA THR A 70 1.68 5.76 -12.44
C THR A 70 2.06 6.39 -11.10
N GLY A 71 2.59 5.60 -10.16
CA GLY A 71 2.80 6.01 -8.78
C GLY A 71 4.23 6.44 -8.45
N HIS A 72 4.36 7.34 -7.48
CA HIS A 72 5.64 7.93 -7.05
C HIS A 72 6.51 7.03 -6.15
N ASN A 73 6.18 5.75 -5.96
CA ASN A 73 6.92 4.87 -5.05
C ASN A 73 7.45 3.62 -5.77
N PRO A 74 8.73 3.62 -6.18
CA PRO A 74 9.33 2.50 -6.92
C PRO A 74 9.51 1.25 -6.05
N ASN A 75 9.45 1.37 -4.72
CA ASN A 75 9.73 0.28 -3.79
C ASN A 75 8.51 -0.58 -3.46
N ARG A 76 7.32 -0.26 -3.98
CA ARG A 76 6.07 -1.00 -3.69
C ARG A 76 6.22 -2.51 -3.88
N LEU A 77 6.66 -2.94 -5.05
CA LEU A 77 6.78 -4.36 -5.36
C LEU A 77 7.83 -5.05 -4.50
N LYS A 78 8.98 -4.39 -4.27
CA LYS A 78 10.05 -4.92 -3.42
C LYS A 78 9.56 -5.12 -1.98
N ASN A 79 8.86 -4.12 -1.43
CA ASN A 79 8.29 -4.19 -0.10
C ASN A 79 7.24 -5.30 0.01
N LEU A 80 6.34 -5.42 -0.96
CA LEU A 80 5.31 -6.48 -0.96
C LEU A 80 5.90 -7.89 -1.01
N LYS A 81 6.98 -8.08 -1.79
CA LYS A 81 7.71 -9.36 -1.81
C LYS A 81 8.34 -9.67 -0.47
N LYS A 82 8.98 -8.69 0.16
CA LYS A 82 9.58 -8.85 1.49
C LYS A 82 8.51 -9.14 2.55
N TRP A 83 7.44 -8.35 2.60
CA TRP A 83 6.41 -8.50 3.61
C TRP A 83 5.60 -9.78 3.45
N LYS A 84 5.51 -10.34 2.23
CA LYS A 84 4.94 -11.68 2.00
C LYS A 84 5.65 -12.76 2.83
N GLU A 85 6.95 -12.62 3.10
CA GLU A 85 7.71 -13.60 3.88
C GLU A 85 7.54 -13.39 5.41
N GLU A 86 6.89 -12.30 5.82
CA GLU A 86 6.64 -11.95 7.23
C GLU A 86 5.24 -12.39 7.72
N VAL A 87 4.41 -12.94 6.83
CA VAL A 87 3.03 -13.44 7.07
C VAL A 87 2.98 -14.94 6.86
#